data_AF-A0A951LXL0-F1
#
_entry.id   AF-A0A951LXL0-F1
#
_cell.length_a   1.000
_cell.length_b   1.000
_cell.length_c   1.000
_cell.angle_alpha   90.00
_cell.angle_beta   90.00
_cell.angle_gamma   90.00
#
_symmetry.space_group_name_H-M   'P 1'
#
loop_
_entity.id
_entity.type
_entity.pdbx_description
1 polymer ?
#
loop_
_entity_poly.entity_id
_entity_poly.type
_entity_poly.pdbx_seq_one_letter_code
_entity_poly.pdbx_strand_id
1 'polypeptide(L)'
;MSEEPLASGEAQARDLDRSQARLAYSIISALLEHTRVVSDLVALMAQVLDEETTKALTNTPQWHAYLDSRRAMERTRAEVEEFTDVMTRLGADEPS
;
A
#
# COMPACT_ATOMS: atom_id res chain seq x y z
N MET A 1 -37.31 29.08 20.59
CA MET A 1 -36.65 28.23 19.57
C MET A 1 -35.20 28.17 19.97
N SER A 2 -34.77 27.04 20.51
CA SER A 2 -33.39 26.83 20.96
C SER A 2 -32.75 25.94 19.91
N GLU A 3 -31.96 26.53 19.03
CA GLU A 3 -31.09 25.78 18.12
C GLU A 3 -29.82 25.42 18.89
N GLU A 4 -29.72 24.15 19.32
CA GLU A 4 -28.45 23.54 19.73
C GLU A 4 -27.73 22.94 18.51
N PRO A 5 -26.39 22.82 18.56
CA PRO A 5 -25.54 22.92 17.39
C PRO A 5 -25.40 21.58 16.65
N LEU A 6 -25.68 21.60 15.35
CA LEU A 6 -25.45 20.46 14.44
C LEU A 6 -23.96 20.16 14.20
N ALA A 7 -23.03 20.98 14.72
CA ALA A 7 -21.60 20.92 14.41
C ALA A 7 -20.86 19.68 14.97
N SER A 8 -21.36 19.07 16.05
CA SER A 8 -20.63 18.01 16.76
C SER A 8 -20.62 16.65 16.03
N GLY A 9 -21.65 16.36 15.22
CA GLY A 9 -21.79 15.09 14.51
C GLY A 9 -20.93 15.00 13.24
N GLU A 10 -20.81 16.11 12.50
CA GLU A 10 -20.01 16.15 11.26
C GLU A 10 -18.51 16.12 11.54
N ALA A 11 -18.05 16.82 12.59
CA ALA A 11 -16.64 16.80 12.99
C ALA A 11 -16.17 15.41 13.46
N GLN A 12 -17.02 14.68 14.21
CA GLN A 12 -16.70 13.32 14.65
C GLN A 12 -16.67 12.32 13.49
N ALA A 13 -17.57 12.46 12.50
CA ALA A 13 -17.56 11.63 11.30
C ALA A 13 -16.31 11.90 10.43
N ARG A 14 -15.87 13.15 10.29
CA ARG A 14 -14.63 13.52 9.58
C ARG A 14 -13.36 13.01 10.27
N ASP A 15 -13.32 13.01 11.60
CA ASP A 15 -12.18 12.48 12.37
C ASP A 15 -12.10 10.93 12.29
N LEU A 16 -13.26 10.26 12.31
CA LEU A 16 -13.36 8.82 12.03
C LEU A 16 -12.84 8.50 10.62
N ASP A 17 -13.23 9.27 9.60
CA ASP A 17 -12.76 9.05 8.21
C ASP A 17 -11.24 9.22 8.08
N ARG A 18 -10.67 10.26 8.71
CA ARG A 18 -9.23 10.53 8.71
C ARG A 18 -8.42 9.47 9.45
N SER A 19 -8.91 8.98 10.60
CA SER A 19 -8.25 7.92 11.36
C SER A 19 -8.28 6.58 10.63
N GLN A 20 -9.39 6.26 9.96
CA GLN A 20 -9.51 5.06 9.10
C GLN A 20 -8.58 5.15 7.87
N ALA A 21 -8.47 6.32 7.25
CA ALA A 21 -7.53 6.54 6.14
C ALA A 21 -6.06 6.33 6.55
N ARG A 22 -5.65 6.83 7.73
CA ARG A 22 -4.30 6.58 8.27
C ARG A 22 -4.06 5.10 8.58
N LEU A 23 -5.06 4.41 9.12
CA LEU A 23 -4.95 2.98 9.40
C LEU A 23 -4.80 2.18 8.10
N ALA A 24 -5.66 2.43 7.11
CA ALA A 24 -5.58 1.80 5.79
C ALA A 24 -4.21 2.02 5.15
N TYR A 25 -3.70 3.27 5.18
CA TYR A 25 -2.36 3.58 4.70
C TYR A 25 -1.29 2.74 5.41
N SER A 26 -1.30 2.71 6.76
CA SER A 26 -0.30 1.97 7.53
C SER A 26 -0.28 0.47 7.21
N ILE A 27 -1.46 -0.13 7.02
CA ILE A 27 -1.61 -1.54 6.66
C ILE A 27 -1.03 -1.77 5.26
N ILE A 28 -1.41 -0.94 4.30
CA ILE A 28 -0.95 -1.07 2.92
C ILE A 28 0.56 -0.85 2.82
N SER A 29 1.10 0.19 3.49
CA SER A 29 2.55 0.43 3.54
C SER A 29 3.30 -0.76 4.13
N ALA A 30 2.81 -1.36 5.21
CA ALA A 30 3.43 -2.54 5.81
C ALA A 30 3.42 -3.75 4.85
N LEU A 31 2.33 -3.97 4.12
CA LEU A 31 2.23 -5.05 3.12
C LEU A 31 3.16 -4.85 1.93
N LEU A 32 3.28 -3.59 1.45
CA LEU A 32 4.20 -3.24 0.37
C LEU A 32 5.65 -3.41 0.81
N GLU A 33 5.99 -3.01 2.04
CA GLU A 33 7.33 -3.20 2.60
C GLU A 33 7.67 -4.69 2.76
N HIS A 34 6.73 -5.49 3.28
CA HIS A 34 6.91 -6.93 3.37
C HIS A 34 7.17 -7.57 1.99
N THR A 35 6.46 -7.13 0.95
CA THR A 35 6.66 -7.59 -0.44
C THR A 35 8.07 -7.26 -0.96
N ARG A 36 8.61 -6.10 -0.59
CA ARG A 36 9.99 -5.71 -0.92
C ARG A 36 11.00 -6.64 -0.26
N VAL A 37 10.87 -6.90 1.03
CA VAL A 37 11.76 -7.82 1.78
C VAL A 37 11.76 -9.22 1.17
N VAL A 38 10.58 -9.73 0.79
CA VAL A 38 10.47 -11.03 0.09
C VAL A 38 11.19 -11.00 -1.25
N SER A 39 11.10 -9.91 -2.01
CA SER A 39 11.80 -9.77 -3.30
C SER A 39 13.32 -9.74 -3.13
N ASP A 40 13.81 -9.07 -2.09
CA ASP A 40 15.24 -9.06 -1.75
C ASP A 40 15.72 -10.47 -1.35
N LEU A 41 14.90 -11.21 -0.59
CA LEU A 41 15.20 -12.61 -0.25
C LEU A 41 15.25 -13.51 -1.51
N VAL A 42 14.33 -13.33 -2.46
CA VAL A 42 14.37 -14.06 -3.74
C VAL A 42 15.64 -13.74 -4.52
N ALA A 43 16.08 -12.47 -4.55
CA ALA A 43 17.33 -12.09 -5.19
C ALA A 43 18.56 -12.70 -4.50
N LEU A 44 18.54 -12.83 -3.17
CA LEU A 44 19.60 -13.53 -2.42
C LEU A 44 19.59 -15.03 -2.72
N MET A 45 18.41 -15.67 -2.75
CA MET A 45 18.30 -17.10 -3.11
C MET A 45 18.84 -17.35 -4.52
N ALA A 46 18.57 -16.47 -5.48
CA ALA A 46 19.09 -16.58 -6.84
C ALA A 46 20.63 -16.52 -6.93
N GLN A 47 21.32 -15.89 -5.96
CA GLN A 47 22.79 -15.89 -5.91
C GLN A 47 23.37 -17.23 -5.43
N VAL A 48 22.58 -18.03 -4.72
CA VAL A 48 22.99 -19.33 -4.16
C VAL A 48 22.65 -20.47 -5.11
N LEU A 49 21.65 -20.29 -5.98
CA LEU A 49 21.30 -21.27 -7.00
C LEU A 49 22.33 -21.26 -8.14
N ASP A 50 22.62 -22.44 -8.68
CA ASP A 50 23.40 -22.55 -9.90
C ASP A 50 22.59 -22.06 -11.12
N GLU A 51 23.29 -21.84 -12.23
CA GLU A 51 22.72 -21.27 -13.46
C GLU A 51 21.63 -22.17 -14.08
N GLU A 52 21.81 -23.50 -14.02
CA GLU A 52 20.84 -24.46 -14.57
C GLU A 52 19.55 -24.47 -13.76
N THR A 53 19.68 -24.52 -12.42
CA THR A 53 18.54 -24.45 -11.51
C THR A 53 17.79 -23.12 -11.64
N THR A 54 18.52 -22.01 -11.74
CA THR A 54 17.92 -20.68 -11.97
C THR A 54 17.15 -20.63 -13.29
N LYS A 55 17.73 -21.17 -14.37
CA LYS A 55 17.08 -21.25 -15.67
C LYS A 55 15.83 -22.12 -15.63
N ALA A 56 15.88 -23.28 -14.97
CA ALA A 56 14.70 -24.13 -14.80
C ALA A 56 13.59 -23.40 -14.03
N LEU A 57 13.94 -22.74 -12.92
CA LEU A 57 13.00 -21.98 -12.10
C LEU A 57 12.32 -20.84 -12.87
N THR A 58 13.10 -20.05 -13.63
CA THR A 58 12.57 -18.90 -14.39
C THR A 58 11.60 -19.27 -15.51
N ASN A 59 11.61 -20.54 -15.97
CA ASN A 59 10.68 -21.04 -16.97
C ASN A 59 9.37 -21.59 -16.37
N THR A 60 9.24 -21.62 -15.04
CA THR A 60 8.05 -22.15 -14.38
C THR A 60 6.87 -21.18 -14.42
N PRO A 61 5.62 -21.67 -14.48
CA PRO A 61 4.43 -20.83 -14.35
C PRO A 61 4.40 -20.01 -13.05
N GLN A 62 4.95 -20.56 -11.96
CA GLN A 62 5.02 -19.90 -10.66
C GLN A 62 5.92 -18.67 -10.70
N TRP A 63 7.04 -18.74 -11.42
CA TRP A 63 7.92 -17.59 -11.62
C TRP A 63 7.24 -16.47 -12.41
N HIS A 64 6.52 -16.81 -13.49
CA HIS A 64 5.73 -15.82 -14.24
C HIS A 64 4.65 -15.18 -13.38
N ALA A 65 3.90 -15.98 -12.60
CA ALA A 65 2.89 -15.46 -11.67
C ALA A 65 3.51 -14.53 -10.61
N TYR A 66 4.69 -14.85 -10.09
CA TYR A 66 5.44 -13.98 -9.18
C TYR A 66 5.82 -12.64 -9.85
N LEU A 67 6.36 -12.67 -11.07
CA LEU A 67 6.73 -11.44 -11.79
C LEU A 67 5.52 -10.55 -12.08
N ASP A 68 4.39 -11.14 -12.45
CA ASP A 68 3.16 -10.38 -12.71
C ASP A 68 2.57 -9.80 -11.43
N SER A 69 2.57 -10.57 -10.34
CA SER A 69 2.20 -10.09 -9.00
C SER A 69 3.10 -8.93 -8.56
N ARG A 70 4.41 -9.05 -8.75
CA ARG A 70 5.37 -7.98 -8.43
C ARG A 70 5.07 -6.69 -9.20
N ARG A 71 4.84 -6.78 -10.52
CA ARG A 71 4.48 -5.62 -11.35
C ARG A 71 3.16 -4.99 -10.91
N ALA A 72 2.18 -5.79 -10.52
CA ALA A 72 0.92 -5.29 -9.99
C ALA A 72 1.12 -4.54 -8.68
N MET A 73 1.94 -5.07 -7.76
CA MET A 73 2.26 -4.44 -6.49
C MET A 73 3.05 -3.13 -6.65
N GLU A 74 3.97 -3.05 -7.61
CA GLU A 74 4.66 -1.80 -7.94
C GLU A 74 3.69 -0.71 -8.40
N ARG A 75 2.65 -1.05 -9.18
CA ARG A 75 1.58 -0.12 -9.56
C ARG A 75 0.70 0.28 -8.37
N THR A 76 0.25 -0.69 -7.59
CA THR A 76 -0.58 -0.44 -6.40
C THR A 76 0.15 0.46 -5.40
N ARG A 77 1.47 0.35 -5.27
CA ARG A 77 2.26 1.27 -4.45
C ARG A 77 2.11 2.72 -4.93
N ALA A 78 2.28 2.98 -6.22
CA ALA A 78 2.16 4.33 -6.78
C ALA A 78 0.74 4.88 -6.59
N GLU A 79 -0.28 4.06 -6.79
CA GLU A 79 -1.70 4.43 -6.57
C GLU A 79 -1.97 4.78 -5.10
N VAL A 80 -1.37 4.06 -4.17
CA VAL A 80 -1.51 4.30 -2.73
C VAL A 80 -0.78 5.57 -2.29
N GLU A 81 0.42 5.81 -2.83
CA GLU A 81 1.17 7.05 -2.60
C GLU A 81 0.35 8.26 -3.12
N GLU A 82 -0.22 8.18 -4.32
CA GLU A 82 -1.10 9.22 -4.87
C GLU A 82 -2.37 9.42 -4.03
N PHE A 83 -3.06 8.32 -3.65
CA PHE A 83 -4.23 8.38 -2.79
C PHE A 83 -3.93 9.08 -1.46
N THR A 84 -2.77 8.77 -0.85
CA THR A 84 -2.36 9.35 0.42
C THR A 84 -2.05 10.82 0.29
N ASP A 85 -1.40 11.23 -0.79
CA ASP A 85 -1.13 12.64 -1.11
C ASP A 85 -2.44 13.43 -1.25
N VAL A 86 -3.42 12.88 -1.97
CA VAL A 86 -4.75 13.49 -2.13
C VAL A 86 -5.46 13.61 -0.78
N MET A 87 -5.50 12.54 0.02
CA MET A 87 -6.14 12.55 1.34
C MET A 87 -5.46 13.52 2.31
N THR A 88 -4.13 13.65 2.23
CA THR A 88 -3.37 14.59 3.07
C THR A 88 -3.67 16.04 2.68
N ARG A 89 -3.75 16.35 1.38
CA ARG A 89 -4.11 17.69 0.90
C ARG A 89 -5.55 18.06 1.26
N LEU A 90 -6.51 17.16 1.03
CA LEU A 90 -7.91 17.36 1.43
C LEU A 90 -8.06 17.56 2.94
N GLY A 91 -7.26 16.84 3.75
CA GLY A 91 -7.24 17.02 5.20
C GLY A 91 -6.54 18.30 5.68
N ALA A 92 -5.70 18.93 4.84
CA ALA A 92 -4.95 20.15 5.13
C ALA A 92 -5.64 21.43 4.61
N ASP A 93 -6.47 21.32 3.57
CA ASP A 93 -7.18 22.44 2.93
C ASP A 93 -8.54 22.78 3.59
N GLU A 94 -8.96 22.09 4.65
CA GLU A 94 -10.10 22.54 5.48
C GLU A 94 -9.62 23.55 6.54
N PRO A 95 -9.95 24.86 6.43
CA PRO A 95 -9.65 25.82 7.47
C PRO A 95 -10.46 25.50 8.74
N SER A 96 -9.80 25.56 9.89
CA SER A 96 -10.42 25.49 11.23
C SER A 96 -11.43 26.61 11.47
#